data_AF-A0A2V5TQW6-F1
#
_entry.id   AF-A0A2V5TQW6-F1
#
_cell.length_a   1.000
_cell.length_b   1.000
_cell.length_c   1.000
_cell.angle_alpha   90.00
_cell.angle_beta   90.00
_cell.angle_gamma   90.00
#
_symmetry.space_group_name_H-M   'P 1'
#
loop_
_entity.id
_entity.type
_entity.pdbx_description
1 polymer ?
#
loop_
_entity_poly.entity_id
_entity_poly.type
_entity_poly.pdbx_seq_one_letter_code
_entity_poly.pdbx_strand_id
1 'polypeptide(L)'
;MKNRLPILAPLTLTVLISGATIAFEQPDPGPEDGGLRLRLVVLPHPKADIEGYDMRVDVLNTTKADIMLRADWWYDTDKGDAKDYIEASTSIETYPAIAPWVGQVRAQHRTLPQPDYVLKAGEVLSLSWHTDGRRLKNRVTDPNSVQNPDFPFPGLYSVHATVRINRADRAVLLRSNEQMVAVGGNPGAPKHTYGQLWGTETETKTARLGLGSLHKIEQGDEFQIRTGMMDFWKLTITQVESESSTGRLEPLARVGPNPTNVNPRFPERHENATLILRK
;
A
#
# COMPACT_ATOMS: atom_id res chain seq x y z
N MET A 1 -21.08 74.58 -30.95
CA MET A 1 -22.03 74.08 -29.95
C MET A 1 -22.08 72.56 -30.00
N LYS A 2 -21.79 71.91 -28.87
CA LYS A 2 -21.96 70.47 -28.53
C LYS A 2 -21.10 69.44 -29.27
N ASN A 3 -19.86 69.26 -28.77
CA ASN A 3 -19.12 68.00 -28.85
C ASN A 3 -19.89 66.92 -28.07
N ARG A 4 -20.16 65.76 -28.68
CA ARG A 4 -20.66 64.56 -27.99
C ARG A 4 -19.56 63.51 -27.93
N LEU A 5 -19.05 63.24 -26.72
CA LEU A 5 -18.25 62.05 -26.43
C LEU A 5 -19.15 60.80 -26.49
N PRO A 6 -18.70 59.67 -27.04
CA PRO A 6 -19.29 58.38 -26.75
C PRO A 6 -18.70 57.85 -25.42
N ILE A 7 -19.60 57.55 -24.49
CA ILE A 7 -19.33 56.92 -23.20
C ILE A 7 -18.99 55.44 -23.47
N LEU A 8 -17.76 55.02 -23.20
CA LEU A 8 -17.41 53.60 -23.05
C LEU A 8 -18.01 53.11 -21.72
N ALA A 9 -19.00 52.24 -21.79
CA ALA A 9 -19.44 51.45 -20.64
C ALA A 9 -18.49 50.24 -20.47
N PRO A 10 -17.90 49.99 -19.30
CA PRO A 10 -17.18 48.76 -19.05
C PRO A 10 -18.19 47.62 -18.84
N LEU A 11 -18.11 46.59 -19.70
CA LEU A 11 -18.78 45.31 -19.52
C LEU A 11 -18.11 44.59 -18.35
N THR A 12 -18.72 44.61 -17.17
CA THR A 12 -18.27 43.83 -16.01
C THR A 12 -18.63 42.36 -16.23
N LEU A 13 -17.65 41.57 -16.69
CA LEU A 13 -17.75 40.12 -16.77
C LEU A 13 -17.77 39.53 -15.35
N THR A 14 -18.96 39.25 -14.84
CA THR A 14 -19.12 38.56 -13.55
C THR A 14 -18.91 37.08 -13.81
N VAL A 15 -17.70 36.57 -13.51
CA VAL A 15 -17.41 35.13 -13.52
C VAL A 15 -18.13 34.50 -12.32
N LEU A 16 -19.31 33.94 -12.57
CA LEU A 16 -19.97 33.01 -11.66
C LEU A 16 -19.11 31.74 -11.62
N ILE A 17 -18.28 31.60 -10.59
CA ILE A 17 -17.66 30.33 -10.23
C ILE A 17 -18.77 29.47 -9.64
N SER A 18 -19.54 28.81 -10.51
CA SER A 18 -20.37 27.68 -10.10
C SER A 18 -19.41 26.60 -9.61
N GLY A 19 -19.39 26.39 -8.29
CA GLY A 19 -18.74 25.25 -7.67
C GLY A 19 -19.38 23.97 -8.21
N ALA A 20 -18.79 23.42 -9.26
CA ALA A 20 -19.03 22.05 -9.66
C ALA A 20 -18.44 21.18 -8.55
N THR A 21 -19.29 20.71 -7.64
CA THR A 21 -19.05 19.44 -6.98
C THR A 21 -18.89 18.42 -8.09
N ILE A 22 -17.64 18.10 -8.44
CA ILE A 22 -17.35 16.94 -9.26
C ILE A 22 -17.96 15.76 -8.51
N ALA A 23 -19.09 15.25 -9.00
CA ALA A 23 -19.62 13.98 -8.56
C ALA A 23 -18.54 12.97 -8.94
N PHE A 24 -17.67 12.63 -7.99
CA PHE A 24 -16.63 11.65 -8.21
C PHE A 24 -17.35 10.34 -8.51
N GLU A 25 -17.27 9.89 -9.77
CA GLU A 25 -17.84 8.62 -10.20
C GLU A 25 -17.23 7.54 -9.31
N GLN A 26 -18.09 6.81 -8.60
CA GLN A 26 -17.60 5.82 -7.65
C GLN A 26 -16.88 4.72 -8.42
N PRO A 27 -15.65 4.35 -8.02
CA PRO A 27 -14.92 3.27 -8.69
C PRO A 27 -15.75 1.99 -8.75
N ASP A 28 -15.64 1.25 -9.85
CA ASP A 28 -16.27 -0.06 -9.92
C ASP A 28 -15.69 -0.99 -8.85
N PRO A 29 -16.52 -1.83 -8.21
CA PRO A 29 -16.04 -2.79 -7.25
C PRO A 29 -15.25 -3.89 -7.99
N GLY A 30 -14.32 -4.52 -7.28
CA GLY A 30 -13.52 -5.62 -7.80
C GLY A 30 -14.31 -6.91 -8.07
N PRO A 31 -13.61 -8.01 -8.38
CA PRO A 31 -14.24 -9.29 -8.71
C PRO A 31 -15.15 -9.79 -7.58
N GLU A 32 -16.16 -10.57 -7.97
CA GLU A 32 -17.05 -11.23 -7.03
C GLU A 32 -16.41 -12.50 -6.46
N ASP A 33 -16.54 -12.68 -5.14
CA ASP A 33 -16.26 -13.94 -4.47
C ASP A 33 -17.29 -14.21 -3.36
N GLY A 34 -18.06 -15.27 -3.52
CA GLY A 34 -19.03 -15.73 -2.52
C GLY A 34 -20.21 -14.77 -2.34
N GLY A 35 -20.62 -14.11 -3.41
CA GLY A 35 -21.69 -13.10 -3.42
C GLY A 35 -21.26 -11.72 -2.96
N LEU A 36 -19.98 -11.54 -2.62
CA LEU A 36 -19.43 -10.30 -2.11
C LEU A 36 -18.48 -9.64 -3.12
N ARG A 37 -18.40 -8.31 -3.08
CA ARG A 37 -17.37 -7.53 -3.80
C ARG A 37 -16.76 -6.48 -2.89
N LEU A 38 -15.53 -6.08 -3.20
CA LEU A 38 -14.82 -5.01 -2.50
C LEU A 38 -14.62 -3.80 -3.40
N ARG A 39 -14.85 -2.61 -2.88
CA ARG A 39 -14.51 -1.35 -3.54
C ARG A 39 -13.56 -0.56 -2.64
N LEU A 40 -12.57 0.06 -3.26
CA LEU A 40 -11.66 0.99 -2.62
C LEU A 40 -11.91 2.38 -3.20
N VAL A 41 -11.91 3.38 -2.33
CA VAL A 41 -11.84 4.80 -2.71
C VAL A 41 -10.77 5.46 -1.87
N VAL A 42 -9.80 6.06 -2.55
CA VAL A 42 -8.73 6.87 -1.97
C VAL A 42 -8.84 8.28 -2.52
N LEU A 43 -9.00 9.26 -1.65
CA LEU A 43 -9.00 10.68 -2.03
C LEU A 43 -7.90 11.40 -1.25
N PRO A 44 -7.15 12.33 -1.87
CA PRO A 44 -6.23 13.17 -1.12
C PRO A 44 -7.00 14.01 -0.11
N HIS A 45 -6.41 14.25 1.07
CA HIS A 45 -7.03 15.09 2.09
C HIS A 45 -7.34 16.48 1.49
N PRO A 46 -8.56 17.04 1.70
CA PRO A 46 -8.91 18.37 1.23
C PRO A 46 -8.05 19.54 1.75
N LYS A 47 -7.24 19.34 2.80
CA LYS A 47 -6.33 20.38 3.32
C LYS A 47 -4.98 20.27 2.60
N ALA A 48 -4.74 21.20 1.66
CA ALA A 48 -3.52 21.22 0.82
C ALA A 48 -2.20 21.22 1.62
N ASP A 49 -2.24 21.66 2.88
CA ASP A 49 -1.04 21.86 3.71
C ASP A 49 -0.68 20.62 4.55
N ILE A 50 -1.54 19.60 4.60
CA ILE A 50 -1.34 18.38 5.39
C ILE A 50 -1.47 17.18 4.46
N GLU A 51 -0.35 16.51 4.20
CA GLU A 51 -0.37 15.25 3.45
C GLU A 51 -1.17 14.20 4.23
N GLY A 52 -2.09 13.53 3.56
CA GLY A 52 -3.04 12.59 4.15
C GLY A 52 -4.10 12.15 3.15
N TYR A 53 -4.91 11.16 3.52
CA TYR A 53 -5.91 10.57 2.62
C TYR A 53 -7.23 10.30 3.31
N ASP A 54 -8.32 10.56 2.61
CA ASP A 54 -9.65 10.09 2.94
C ASP A 54 -9.86 8.74 2.26
N MET A 55 -10.01 7.72 3.08
CA MET A 55 -10.12 6.33 2.66
C MET A 55 -11.55 5.86 2.83
N ARG A 56 -12.04 5.09 1.86
CA ARG A 56 -13.28 4.32 2.00
C ARG A 56 -13.10 2.93 1.43
N VAL A 57 -13.59 1.95 2.19
CA VAL A 57 -13.76 0.58 1.72
C VAL A 57 -15.23 0.21 1.79
N ASP A 58 -15.75 -0.30 0.69
CA ASP A 58 -17.12 -0.81 0.62
C ASP A 58 -17.09 -2.33 0.44
N VAL A 59 -17.81 -3.05 1.29
CA VAL A 59 -18.12 -4.48 1.12
C VAL A 59 -19.56 -4.58 0.63
N LEU A 60 -19.74 -5.08 -0.59
CA LEU A 60 -21.03 -5.11 -1.28
C LEU A 60 -21.59 -6.53 -1.27
N ASN A 61 -22.84 -6.69 -0.85
CA ASN A 61 -23.59 -7.91 -1.09
C ASN A 61 -24.30 -7.83 -2.45
N THR A 62 -23.81 -8.60 -3.40
CA THR A 62 -24.35 -8.63 -4.77
C THR A 62 -25.49 -9.63 -4.96
N THR A 63 -25.87 -10.33 -3.88
CA THR A 63 -26.90 -11.36 -3.90
C THR A 63 -28.26 -10.82 -3.45
N LYS A 64 -29.30 -11.66 -3.61
CA LYS A 64 -30.66 -11.40 -3.11
C LYS A 64 -30.90 -11.94 -1.69
N ALA A 65 -29.87 -12.45 -1.02
CA ALA A 65 -29.97 -13.03 0.31
C ALA A 65 -29.05 -12.30 1.29
N ASP A 66 -29.39 -12.33 2.58
CA ASP A 66 -28.52 -11.81 3.64
C ASP A 66 -27.25 -12.66 3.75
N ILE A 67 -26.11 -12.01 3.96
CA ILE A 67 -24.81 -12.68 4.19
C ILE A 67 -24.32 -12.32 5.59
N MET A 68 -24.09 -13.35 6.41
CA MET A 68 -23.41 -13.18 7.69
C MET A 68 -21.90 -13.10 7.47
N LEU A 69 -21.32 -11.96 7.81
CA LEU A 69 -19.90 -11.70 7.88
C LEU A 69 -19.42 -11.94 9.31
N ARG A 70 -18.33 -12.67 9.47
CA ARG A 70 -17.72 -12.97 10.76
C ARG A 70 -16.31 -12.38 10.79
N ALA A 71 -16.03 -11.60 11.83
CA ALA A 71 -14.68 -11.15 12.11
C ALA A 71 -13.75 -12.34 12.40
N ASP A 72 -12.45 -12.15 12.20
CA ASP A 72 -11.44 -13.17 12.53
C ASP A 72 -10.32 -12.57 13.37
N TRP A 73 -10.70 -12.03 14.53
CA TRP A 73 -9.75 -11.49 15.48
C TRP A 73 -8.83 -12.59 16.00
N TRP A 74 -7.53 -12.27 16.09
CA TRP A 74 -6.49 -13.24 16.44
C TRP A 74 -6.34 -13.41 17.95
N TYR A 75 -6.49 -12.31 18.68
CA TYR A 75 -6.31 -12.24 20.13
C TYR A 75 -7.59 -11.75 20.84
N ASP A 76 -7.75 -12.12 22.11
CA ASP A 76 -8.85 -11.58 22.94
C ASP A 76 -8.66 -10.08 23.23
N THR A 77 -7.42 -9.58 23.15
CA THR A 77 -7.09 -8.14 23.25
C THR A 77 -7.47 -7.35 22.01
N ASP A 78 -7.69 -8.00 20.88
CA ASP A 78 -8.24 -7.35 19.69
C ASP A 78 -9.72 -7.07 19.96
N LYS A 79 -10.02 -5.81 20.20
CA LYS A 79 -11.37 -5.31 20.49
C LYS A 79 -11.97 -4.66 19.25
N GLY A 80 -13.25 -4.89 19.04
CA GLY A 80 -14.02 -4.23 18.00
C GLY A 80 -15.14 -5.12 17.46
N ASP A 81 -16.03 -4.52 16.70
CA ASP A 81 -17.05 -5.24 15.95
C ASP A 81 -16.50 -5.77 14.60
N ALA A 82 -17.38 -6.27 13.73
CA ALA A 82 -16.95 -6.75 12.41
C ALA A 82 -16.46 -5.61 11.48
N LYS A 83 -16.91 -4.37 11.69
CA LYS A 83 -16.45 -3.22 10.92
C LYS A 83 -15.03 -2.86 11.33
N ASP A 84 -14.77 -2.78 12.63
CA ASP A 84 -13.43 -2.62 13.17
C ASP A 84 -12.45 -3.67 12.60
N TYR A 85 -12.93 -4.92 12.48
CA TYR A 85 -12.15 -6.01 11.89
C TYR A 85 -11.86 -5.76 10.41
N ILE A 86 -12.86 -5.38 9.61
CA ILE A 86 -12.67 -5.13 8.17
C ILE A 86 -11.65 -4.01 7.94
N GLU A 87 -11.75 -2.90 8.68
CA GLU A 87 -10.74 -1.83 8.61
C GLU A 87 -9.36 -2.39 8.96
N ALA A 88 -9.23 -3.07 10.12
CA ALA A 88 -7.96 -3.57 10.63
C ALA A 88 -7.33 -4.70 9.79
N SER A 89 -8.14 -5.49 9.07
CA SER A 89 -7.71 -6.61 8.23
C SER A 89 -7.51 -6.26 6.76
N THR A 90 -8.00 -5.09 6.29
CA THR A 90 -7.79 -4.64 4.92
C THR A 90 -6.30 -4.41 4.63
N SER A 91 -5.71 -5.21 3.76
CA SER A 91 -4.36 -5.01 3.25
C SER A 91 -4.36 -4.00 2.11
N ILE A 92 -3.36 -3.13 2.11
CA ILE A 92 -3.07 -2.19 1.03
C ILE A 92 -1.88 -2.73 0.26
N GLU A 93 -2.11 -3.12 -0.99
CA GLU A 93 -1.11 -3.61 -1.91
C GLU A 93 -0.80 -2.53 -2.94
N THR A 94 0.47 -2.38 -3.31
CA THR A 94 0.90 -1.30 -4.18
C THR A 94 1.84 -1.77 -5.28
N TYR A 95 1.79 -1.10 -6.42
CA TYR A 95 2.84 -1.11 -7.42
C TYR A 95 3.43 0.30 -7.62
N PRO A 96 4.77 0.46 -7.58
CA PRO A 96 5.74 -0.56 -7.21
C PRO A 96 5.58 -1.04 -5.77
N ALA A 97 5.99 -2.28 -5.52
CA ALA A 97 5.99 -2.84 -4.17
C ALA A 97 7.02 -2.10 -3.31
N ILE A 98 6.66 -1.83 -2.05
CA ILE A 98 7.51 -1.04 -1.15
C ILE A 98 8.47 -1.92 -0.33
N ALA A 99 8.00 -3.08 0.13
CA ALA A 99 8.74 -4.02 0.95
C ALA A 99 8.18 -5.44 0.77
N PRO A 100 8.94 -6.50 1.10
CA PRO A 100 8.41 -7.86 1.08
C PRO A 100 7.34 -8.02 2.16
N TRP A 101 6.27 -8.75 1.83
CA TRP A 101 5.39 -9.28 2.86
C TRP A 101 6.10 -10.43 3.58
N VAL A 102 6.39 -10.25 4.87
CA VAL A 102 7.16 -11.22 5.68
C VAL A 102 6.27 -12.32 6.26
N GLY A 103 4.94 -12.23 6.08
CA GLY A 103 3.96 -13.31 6.25
C GLY A 103 4.31 -14.38 7.29
N GLN A 104 3.91 -14.20 8.55
CA GLN A 104 4.04 -15.26 9.56
C GLN A 104 2.68 -15.87 9.87
N VAL A 105 2.53 -17.17 9.62
CA VAL A 105 1.39 -17.93 10.14
C VAL A 105 1.62 -18.14 11.63
N ARG A 106 0.75 -17.56 12.46
CA ARG A 106 0.70 -17.85 13.90
C ARG A 106 -0.47 -18.77 14.19
N ALA A 107 -0.51 -19.36 15.38
CA ALA A 107 -1.73 -19.98 15.87
C ALA A 107 -2.70 -18.89 16.36
N GLN A 108 -3.99 -19.04 16.07
CA GLN A 108 -5.03 -18.19 16.65
C GLN A 108 -5.12 -18.47 18.16
N HIS A 109 -5.18 -17.41 18.97
CA HIS A 109 -5.21 -17.52 20.45
C HIS A 109 -6.51 -17.01 21.07
N ARG A 110 -7.45 -16.55 20.24
CA ARG A 110 -8.74 -16.04 20.71
C ARG A 110 -9.61 -17.16 21.28
N THR A 111 -10.20 -16.91 22.44
CA THR A 111 -11.19 -17.80 23.08
C THR A 111 -12.58 -17.19 23.09
N LEU A 112 -12.69 -15.86 22.98
CA LEU A 112 -13.96 -15.15 22.89
C LEU A 112 -14.66 -15.38 21.55
N PRO A 113 -16.01 -15.36 21.51
CA PRO A 113 -16.75 -15.41 20.26
C PRO A 113 -16.29 -14.33 19.28
N GLN A 114 -16.30 -14.67 18.00
CA GLN A 114 -16.07 -13.69 16.94
C GLN A 114 -17.33 -12.82 16.75
N PRO A 115 -17.19 -11.49 16.63
CA PRO A 115 -18.28 -10.63 16.23
C PRO A 115 -18.84 -10.99 14.85
N ASP A 116 -20.16 -11.03 14.74
CA ASP A 116 -20.89 -11.24 13.49
C ASP A 116 -21.57 -9.94 13.04
N TYR A 117 -21.70 -9.76 11.72
CA TYR A 117 -22.47 -8.70 11.08
C TYR A 117 -23.31 -9.28 9.94
N VAL A 118 -24.60 -8.96 9.91
CA VAL A 118 -25.48 -9.40 8.82
C VAL A 118 -25.55 -8.30 7.77
N LEU A 119 -24.93 -8.54 6.62
CA LEU A 119 -25.01 -7.68 5.45
C LEU A 119 -26.24 -8.06 4.62
N LYS A 120 -27.23 -7.17 4.57
CA LYS A 120 -28.50 -7.41 3.88
C LYS A 120 -28.33 -7.59 2.38
N ALA A 121 -29.28 -8.27 1.77
CA ALA A 121 -29.34 -8.42 0.31
C ALA A 121 -29.22 -7.06 -0.40
N GLY A 122 -28.27 -6.92 -1.32
CA GLY A 122 -28.02 -5.67 -2.05
C GLY A 122 -27.39 -4.53 -1.21
N GLU A 123 -27.12 -4.75 0.08
CA GLU A 123 -26.54 -3.73 0.95
C GLU A 123 -25.06 -3.52 0.67
N VAL A 124 -24.62 -2.29 0.93
CA VAL A 124 -23.22 -1.89 0.94
C VAL A 124 -22.83 -1.51 2.36
N LEU A 125 -21.87 -2.24 2.94
CA LEU A 125 -21.22 -1.85 4.18
C LEU A 125 -20.01 -0.97 3.84
N SER A 126 -20.12 0.32 4.14
CA SER A 126 -19.04 1.30 3.95
C SER A 126 -18.30 1.58 5.25
N LEU A 127 -16.98 1.60 5.17
CA LEU A 127 -16.07 2.02 6.23
C LEU A 127 -15.22 3.16 5.70
N SER A 128 -15.12 4.25 6.46
CA SER A 128 -14.31 5.40 6.10
C SER A 128 -13.39 5.80 7.24
N TRP A 129 -12.16 6.17 6.91
CA TRP A 129 -11.21 6.72 7.85
C TRP A 129 -10.33 7.77 7.18
N HIS A 130 -9.67 8.56 8.01
CA HIS A 130 -8.77 9.62 7.59
C HIS A 130 -7.34 9.27 8.01
N THR A 131 -6.33 9.52 7.18
CA THR A 131 -4.92 9.25 7.50
C THR A 131 -4.06 10.50 7.45
N ASP A 132 -3.05 10.53 8.32
CA ASP A 132 -2.00 11.56 8.32
C ASP A 132 -0.69 11.03 7.70
N GLY A 133 -0.08 11.85 6.87
CA GLY A 133 1.16 11.58 6.17
C GLY A 133 0.99 10.58 5.03
N ARG A 134 2.10 9.94 4.66
CA ARG A 134 2.21 9.03 3.52
C ARG A 134 1.77 7.61 3.84
N ARG A 135 0.58 7.45 4.42
CA ARG A 135 -0.01 6.13 4.71
C ARG A 135 -1.47 6.09 4.33
N LEU A 136 -1.96 4.92 3.93
CA LEU A 136 -3.37 4.72 3.58
C LEU A 136 -4.19 4.04 4.69
N LYS A 137 -3.56 3.68 5.81
CA LYS A 137 -4.26 3.08 6.95
C LYS A 137 -3.55 3.35 8.28
N ASN A 138 -4.36 3.55 9.33
CA ASN A 138 -3.86 3.91 10.67
C ASN A 138 -3.73 2.70 11.60
N ARG A 139 -4.65 1.74 11.49
CA ARG A 139 -4.79 0.64 12.46
C ARG A 139 -4.38 -0.68 11.83
N VAL A 140 -3.40 -1.37 12.43
CA VAL A 140 -3.02 -2.73 12.03
C VAL A 140 -3.05 -3.60 13.28
N THR A 141 -3.85 -4.66 13.28
CA THR A 141 -3.95 -5.59 14.42
C THR A 141 -3.12 -6.85 14.23
N ASP A 142 -2.86 -7.25 12.98
CA ASP A 142 -1.93 -8.33 12.66
C ASP A 142 -0.94 -7.91 11.55
N PRO A 143 0.21 -7.32 11.91
CA PRO A 143 1.20 -6.89 10.93
C PRO A 143 1.85 -8.06 10.18
N ASN A 144 1.63 -9.31 10.60
CA ASN A 144 2.13 -10.48 9.88
C ASN A 144 1.18 -10.94 8.77
N SER A 145 -0.10 -10.54 8.83
CA SER A 145 -1.12 -10.94 7.84
C SER A 145 -1.68 -9.78 7.04
N VAL A 146 -1.40 -8.53 7.44
CA VAL A 146 -1.95 -7.32 6.83
C VAL A 146 -0.83 -6.43 6.28
N GLN A 147 -0.92 -6.08 5.00
CA GLN A 147 -0.01 -5.10 4.39
C GLN A 147 -0.51 -3.68 4.64
N ASN A 148 0.36 -2.82 5.13
CA ASN A 148 0.10 -1.38 5.29
C ASN A 148 1.40 -0.60 5.08
N PRO A 149 1.80 -0.37 3.81
CA PRO A 149 3.05 0.31 3.53
C PRO A 149 2.96 1.80 3.87
N ASP A 150 4.07 2.35 4.36
CA ASP A 150 4.36 3.78 4.36
C ASP A 150 5.03 4.11 3.03
N PHE A 151 4.57 5.15 2.33
CA PHE A 151 5.01 5.47 0.96
C PHE A 151 6.26 6.36 1.03
N PRO A 152 7.46 5.83 0.72
CA PRO A 152 8.69 6.55 1.01
C PRO A 152 9.02 7.65 -0.01
N PHE A 153 8.53 7.51 -1.24
CA PHE A 153 8.80 8.45 -2.33
C PHE A 153 7.50 9.04 -2.87
N PRO A 154 7.53 10.29 -3.33
CA PRO A 154 6.40 10.85 -4.06
C PRO A 154 6.27 10.17 -5.42
N GLY A 155 5.04 10.03 -5.90
CA GLY A 155 4.74 9.45 -7.20
C GLY A 155 3.32 8.90 -7.29
N LEU A 156 2.96 8.44 -8.47
CA LEU A 156 1.69 7.81 -8.76
C LEU A 156 1.78 6.30 -8.56
N TYR A 157 1.16 5.80 -7.50
CA TYR A 157 1.13 4.38 -7.16
C TYR A 157 -0.16 3.74 -7.69
N SER A 158 -0.05 2.52 -8.21
CA SER A 158 -1.21 1.65 -8.36
C SER A 158 -1.51 1.00 -7.02
N VAL A 159 -2.75 1.07 -6.56
CA VAL A 159 -3.16 0.59 -5.24
C VAL A 159 -4.35 -0.34 -5.36
N HIS A 160 -4.32 -1.43 -4.58
CA HIS A 160 -5.45 -2.32 -4.37
C HIS A 160 -5.67 -2.55 -2.87
N ALA A 161 -6.93 -2.76 -2.50
CA ALA A 161 -7.29 -3.30 -1.21
C ALA A 161 -7.55 -4.81 -1.32
N THR A 162 -7.09 -5.59 -0.35
CA THR A 162 -7.50 -6.98 -0.17
C THR A 162 -7.99 -7.20 1.26
N VAL A 163 -9.05 -7.99 1.43
CA VAL A 163 -9.58 -8.31 2.76
C VAL A 163 -10.07 -9.75 2.79
N ARG A 164 -9.66 -10.49 3.81
CA ARG A 164 -10.19 -11.81 4.11
C ARG A 164 -11.38 -11.66 5.04
N ILE A 165 -12.53 -12.21 4.66
CA ILE A 165 -13.75 -12.19 5.49
C ILE A 165 -14.24 -13.61 5.65
N ASN A 166 -14.54 -14.02 6.89
CA ASN A 166 -15.14 -15.31 7.14
C ASN A 166 -16.66 -15.22 6.95
N ARG A 167 -17.22 -16.16 6.20
CA ARG A 167 -18.65 -16.44 6.15
C ARG A 167 -18.94 -17.71 6.95
N ALA A 168 -20.21 -18.03 7.14
CA ALA A 168 -20.63 -19.22 7.87
C ALA A 168 -20.12 -20.53 7.24
N ASP A 169 -19.97 -20.57 5.92
CA ASP A 169 -19.61 -21.74 5.12
C ASP A 169 -18.12 -21.78 4.72
N ARG A 170 -17.51 -20.62 4.46
CA ARG A 170 -16.11 -20.51 4.04
C ARG A 170 -15.52 -19.13 4.30
N ALA A 171 -14.20 -19.01 4.21
CA ALA A 171 -13.57 -17.71 4.06
C ALA A 171 -13.58 -17.26 2.60
N VAL A 172 -13.75 -15.96 2.37
CA VAL A 172 -13.60 -15.31 1.06
C VAL A 172 -12.42 -14.34 1.11
N LEU A 173 -11.74 -14.17 -0.03
CA LEU A 173 -10.68 -13.17 -0.18
C LEU A 173 -11.15 -12.15 -1.21
N LEU A 174 -11.59 -11.00 -0.73
CA LEU A 174 -12.05 -9.94 -1.62
C LEU A 174 -10.88 -9.05 -2.03
N ARG A 175 -10.89 -8.61 -3.27
CA ARG A 175 -9.92 -7.68 -3.84
C ARG A 175 -10.66 -6.52 -4.51
N SER A 176 -10.19 -5.29 -4.35
CA SER A 176 -10.72 -4.14 -5.09
C SER A 176 -10.11 -4.06 -6.48
N ASN A 177 -10.79 -3.35 -7.39
CA ASN A 177 -10.11 -2.87 -8.59
C ASN A 177 -8.94 -1.95 -8.23
N GLU A 178 -8.07 -1.74 -9.23
CA GLU A 178 -6.97 -0.80 -9.14
C GLU A 178 -7.50 0.62 -8.94
N GLN A 179 -6.81 1.39 -8.09
CA GLN A 179 -6.93 2.83 -8.08
C GLN A 179 -5.54 3.46 -8.15
N MET A 180 -5.37 4.43 -9.04
CA MET A 180 -4.15 5.25 -9.07
C MET A 180 -4.20 6.30 -7.96
N VAL A 181 -3.16 6.33 -7.13
CA VAL A 181 -3.05 7.23 -5.96
C VAL A 181 -1.79 8.06 -6.09
N ALA A 182 -1.95 9.38 -6.15
CA ALA A 182 -0.84 10.31 -6.18
C ALA A 182 -0.35 10.59 -4.75
N VAL A 183 0.92 10.27 -4.49
CA VAL A 183 1.59 10.51 -3.20
C VAL A 183 2.56 11.67 -3.34
N GLY A 184 2.58 12.57 -2.35
CA GLY A 184 3.47 13.73 -2.32
C GLY A 184 3.29 14.70 -3.49
N GLY A 185 2.10 14.74 -4.10
CA GLY A 185 1.75 15.66 -5.19
C GLY A 185 2.49 15.41 -6.51
N ASN A 186 3.19 14.29 -6.67
CA ASN A 186 3.93 13.97 -7.88
C ASN A 186 3.15 12.96 -8.75
N PRO A 187 2.78 13.32 -10.00
CA PRO A 187 2.04 12.42 -10.89
C PRO A 187 2.92 11.40 -11.63
N GLY A 188 4.25 11.49 -11.51
CA GLY A 188 5.18 10.57 -12.18
C GLY A 188 5.34 9.24 -11.43
N ALA A 189 5.91 8.24 -12.10
CA ALA A 189 6.20 6.94 -11.47
C ALA A 189 7.10 7.10 -10.24
N PRO A 190 6.82 6.47 -9.09
CA PRO A 190 7.69 6.55 -7.92
C PRO A 190 8.97 5.72 -8.10
N LYS A 191 9.95 5.92 -7.20
CA LYS A 191 11.16 5.09 -7.15
C LYS A 191 10.81 3.70 -6.63
N HIS A 192 11.34 2.66 -7.28
CA HIS A 192 11.19 1.30 -6.79
C HIS A 192 12.07 1.09 -5.56
N THR A 193 11.51 0.46 -4.53
CA THR A 193 12.25 0.16 -3.29
C THR A 193 12.39 -1.33 -3.05
N TYR A 194 11.81 -2.17 -3.89
CA TYR A 194 11.80 -3.62 -3.72
C TYR A 194 12.04 -4.33 -5.05
N GLY A 195 12.94 -5.30 -5.04
CA GLY A 195 13.28 -6.11 -6.20
C GLY A 195 14.01 -7.39 -5.83
N GLN A 196 14.41 -8.17 -6.84
CA GLN A 196 15.11 -9.44 -6.65
C GLN A 196 16.51 -9.41 -7.24
N LEU A 197 17.41 -10.19 -6.64
CA LEU A 197 18.71 -10.45 -7.24
C LEU A 197 18.57 -11.37 -8.46
N TRP A 198 19.10 -10.94 -9.60
CA TRP A 198 19.18 -11.74 -10.82
C TRP A 198 20.43 -12.62 -10.89
N GLY A 199 21.46 -12.28 -10.11
CA GLY A 199 22.67 -13.07 -9.98
C GLY A 199 23.59 -12.51 -8.89
N THR A 200 24.47 -13.37 -8.37
CA THR A 200 25.48 -13.02 -7.37
C THR A 200 26.82 -13.64 -7.76
N GLU A 201 27.92 -12.96 -7.45
CA GLU A 201 29.28 -13.43 -7.69
C GLU A 201 30.06 -13.39 -6.37
N THR A 202 30.55 -14.54 -5.94
CA THR A 202 31.13 -14.73 -4.62
C THR A 202 32.57 -14.21 -4.56
N GLU A 203 33.34 -14.43 -5.63
CA GLU A 203 34.74 -14.02 -5.70
C GLU A 203 34.90 -12.49 -5.63
N THR A 204 34.08 -11.78 -6.41
CA THR A 204 34.09 -10.31 -6.46
C THR A 204 33.20 -9.65 -5.43
N LYS A 205 32.38 -10.44 -4.72
CA LYS A 205 31.33 -9.96 -3.80
C LYS A 205 30.43 -8.93 -4.47
N THR A 206 29.87 -9.28 -5.62
CA THR A 206 28.94 -8.42 -6.36
C THR A 206 27.59 -9.10 -6.56
N ALA A 207 26.56 -8.30 -6.80
CA ALA A 207 25.25 -8.81 -7.19
C ALA A 207 24.62 -7.92 -8.25
N ARG A 208 23.79 -8.54 -9.09
CA ARG A 208 22.93 -7.86 -10.06
C ARG A 208 21.51 -7.82 -9.50
N LEU A 209 21.00 -6.63 -9.28
CA LEU A 209 19.63 -6.35 -8.87
C LEU A 209 18.76 -6.15 -10.11
N GLY A 210 17.58 -6.77 -10.15
CA GLY A 210 16.58 -6.61 -11.20
C GLY A 210 15.84 -5.27 -11.19
N LEU A 211 16.52 -4.19 -10.85
CA LEU A 211 16.03 -2.82 -10.87
C LEU A 211 17.14 -1.92 -11.43
N GLY A 212 16.86 -1.23 -12.54
CA GLY A 212 17.73 -0.24 -13.18
C GLY A 212 17.18 1.19 -13.17
N SER A 213 17.67 2.03 -14.07
CA SER A 213 17.28 3.44 -14.19
C SER A 213 15.81 3.65 -14.57
N LEU A 214 15.18 2.71 -15.29
CA LEU A 214 13.73 2.73 -15.55
C LEU A 214 12.91 2.65 -14.25
N HIS A 215 13.51 2.12 -13.19
CA HIS A 215 12.92 1.99 -11.85
C HIS A 215 13.41 3.10 -10.90
N LYS A 216 14.09 4.10 -11.44
CA LYS A 216 14.74 5.23 -10.74
C LYS A 216 15.81 4.82 -9.73
N ILE A 217 16.51 3.71 -10.02
CA ILE A 217 17.70 3.33 -9.25
C ILE A 217 18.88 4.18 -9.70
N GLU A 218 19.67 4.61 -8.74
CA GLU A 218 20.82 5.50 -8.92
C GLU A 218 22.08 4.87 -8.33
N GLN A 219 23.24 5.28 -8.84
CA GLN A 219 24.51 4.89 -8.25
C GLN A 219 24.59 5.42 -6.81
N GLY A 220 25.01 4.55 -5.88
CA GLY A 220 25.08 4.86 -4.46
C GLY A 220 23.82 4.49 -3.66
N ASP A 221 22.73 4.07 -4.31
CA ASP A 221 21.60 3.43 -3.64
C ASP A 221 22.07 2.19 -2.87
N GLU A 222 21.52 1.98 -1.68
CA GLU A 222 21.85 0.84 -0.82
C GLU A 222 20.62 -0.02 -0.61
N PHE A 223 20.74 -1.32 -0.85
CA PHE A 223 19.67 -2.30 -0.62
C PHE A 223 20.07 -3.28 0.47
N GLN A 224 19.14 -3.56 1.38
CA GLN A 224 19.25 -4.65 2.34
C GLN A 224 18.72 -5.94 1.71
N ILE A 225 19.50 -7.00 1.80
CA ILE A 225 19.14 -8.35 1.38
C ILE A 225 19.09 -9.22 2.63
N ARG A 226 17.99 -9.96 2.80
CA ARG A 226 17.81 -10.89 3.92
C ARG A 226 18.08 -12.31 3.41
N THR A 227 19.15 -12.95 3.88
CA THR A 227 19.52 -14.32 3.46
C THR A 227 19.16 -15.38 4.52
N GLY A 228 18.50 -14.99 5.60
CA GLY A 228 18.06 -15.89 6.66
C GLY A 228 17.25 -15.16 7.71
N MET A 229 17.03 -15.80 8.86
CA MET A 229 16.21 -15.19 9.92
C MET A 229 16.84 -13.89 10.46
N MET A 230 18.17 -13.87 10.62
CA MET A 230 18.96 -12.75 11.19
C MET A 230 20.19 -12.35 10.36
N ASP A 231 20.35 -12.90 9.15
CA ASP A 231 21.51 -12.62 8.29
C ASP A 231 21.13 -11.60 7.22
N PHE A 232 21.88 -10.51 7.17
CA PHE A 232 21.63 -9.38 6.30
C PHE A 232 22.89 -8.98 5.55
N TRP A 233 22.72 -8.68 4.27
CA TRP A 233 23.73 -8.10 3.41
C TRP A 233 23.27 -6.74 2.93
N LYS A 234 24.23 -5.85 2.68
CA LYS A 234 24.03 -4.59 2.01
C LYS A 234 24.59 -4.69 0.59
N LEU A 235 23.78 -4.31 -0.38
CA LEU A 235 24.17 -4.11 -1.76
C LEU A 235 24.25 -2.62 -2.04
N THR A 236 25.46 -2.11 -2.27
CA THR A 236 25.68 -0.71 -2.68
C THR A 236 25.78 -0.66 -4.20
N ILE A 237 24.84 0.02 -4.87
CA ILE A 237 24.80 0.10 -6.33
C ILE A 237 25.99 0.90 -6.87
N THR A 238 26.77 0.30 -7.77
CA THR A 238 27.97 0.91 -8.37
C THR A 238 27.81 1.19 -9.85
N GLN A 239 26.93 0.45 -10.54
CA GLN A 239 26.63 0.61 -11.96
C GLN A 239 25.14 0.43 -12.20
N VAL A 240 24.55 1.25 -13.07
CA VAL A 240 23.11 1.25 -13.38
C VAL A 240 22.91 1.11 -14.88
N GLU A 241 22.15 0.10 -15.28
CA GLU A 241 21.62 -0.11 -16.63
C GLU A 241 20.14 0.28 -16.66
N SER A 242 19.46 0.16 -17.82
CA SER A 242 18.03 0.48 -17.94
C SER A 242 17.15 -0.36 -17.01
N GLU A 243 17.32 -1.67 -17.04
CA GLU A 243 16.46 -2.63 -16.34
C GLU A 243 17.09 -3.26 -15.10
N SER A 244 18.41 -3.13 -14.95
CA SER A 244 19.15 -3.75 -13.86
C SER A 244 20.25 -2.86 -13.31
N SER A 245 20.75 -3.18 -12.13
CA SER A 245 21.90 -2.49 -11.53
C SER A 245 22.85 -3.51 -10.93
N THR A 246 24.15 -3.21 -10.98
CA THR A 246 25.19 -4.03 -10.35
C THR A 246 25.76 -3.26 -9.17
N GLY A 247 25.98 -3.96 -8.06
CA GLY A 247 26.53 -3.38 -6.85
C GLY A 247 27.48 -4.30 -6.12
N ARG A 248 28.14 -3.73 -5.11
CA ARG A 248 29.04 -4.43 -4.20
C ARG A 248 28.28 -4.92 -2.96
N LEU A 249 28.56 -6.15 -2.55
CA LEU A 249 27.99 -6.79 -1.38
C LEU A 249 28.91 -6.63 -0.16
N GLU A 250 28.30 -6.26 0.96
CA GLU A 250 28.93 -6.11 2.27
C GLU A 250 28.04 -6.79 3.32
N PRO A 251 28.56 -7.59 4.26
CA PRO A 251 27.73 -8.08 5.37
C PRO A 251 27.31 -6.89 6.24
N LEU A 252 26.03 -6.81 6.61
CA LEU A 252 25.57 -5.83 7.59
C LEU A 252 25.89 -6.34 9.01
N ALA A 253 26.39 -5.44 9.86
CA ALA A 253 26.59 -5.76 11.26
C ALA A 253 25.26 -6.20 11.91
N ARG A 254 25.28 -7.32 12.64
CA ARG A 254 24.09 -7.82 13.33
C ARG A 254 23.63 -6.82 14.40
N VAL A 255 22.32 -6.60 14.47
CA VAL A 255 21.68 -5.96 15.63
C VAL A 255 21.12 -7.08 16.51
N GLY A 256 21.84 -7.49 17.56
CA GLY A 256 21.38 -8.52 18.50
C GLY A 256 22.44 -9.00 19.51
N PRO A 257 22.04 -9.60 20.65
CA PRO A 257 22.93 -9.83 21.79
C PRO A 257 23.91 -11.01 21.67
N ASN A 258 23.86 -11.81 20.58
CA ASN A 258 24.72 -13.00 20.44
C ASN A 258 25.47 -13.02 19.09
N PRO A 259 26.75 -12.61 19.06
CA PRO A 259 27.54 -12.43 17.83
C PRO A 259 28.20 -13.72 17.28
N THR A 260 27.83 -14.91 17.76
CA THR A 260 28.68 -16.12 17.58
C THR A 260 28.53 -16.89 16.27
N ASN A 261 27.66 -16.50 15.34
CA ASN A 261 27.69 -17.06 13.97
C ASN A 261 28.54 -16.16 13.07
N VAL A 262 29.76 -16.62 12.80
CA VAL A 262 30.88 -15.80 12.32
C VAL A 262 30.77 -15.43 10.82
N ASN A 263 29.86 -16.03 10.04
CA ASN A 263 29.70 -15.74 8.62
C ASN A 263 28.22 -15.79 8.20
N PRO A 264 27.58 -14.65 7.83
CA PRO A 264 26.22 -14.69 7.27
C PRO A 264 26.23 -15.46 5.95
N ARG A 265 25.19 -16.25 5.69
CA ARG A 265 25.04 -16.96 4.41
C ARG A 265 25.12 -15.95 3.26
N PHE A 266 25.97 -16.22 2.27
CA PHE A 266 26.14 -15.34 1.11
C PHE A 266 24.82 -15.24 0.31
N PRO A 267 24.47 -14.07 -0.27
CA PRO A 267 23.25 -13.93 -1.03
C PRO A 267 23.20 -14.80 -2.27
N GLU A 268 22.03 -15.37 -2.54
CA GLU A 268 21.76 -16.19 -3.71
C GLU A 268 20.84 -15.45 -4.69
N ARG A 269 20.74 -16.00 -5.90
CA ARG A 269 19.78 -15.53 -6.90
C ARG A 269 18.35 -15.63 -6.34
N HIS A 270 17.48 -14.71 -6.76
CA HIS A 270 16.07 -14.59 -6.34
C HIS A 270 15.85 -14.14 -4.89
N GLU A 271 16.93 -13.91 -4.13
CA GLU A 271 16.80 -13.24 -2.84
C GLU A 271 16.24 -11.83 -3.03
N ASN A 272 15.38 -11.45 -2.10
CA ASN A 272 14.70 -10.17 -2.14
C ASN A 272 15.60 -9.06 -1.56
N ALA A 273 15.60 -7.92 -2.21
CA ALA A 273 16.37 -6.73 -1.85
C ALA A 273 15.41 -5.56 -1.61
N THR A 274 15.56 -4.88 -0.47
CA THR A 274 14.75 -3.71 -0.09
C THR A 274 15.64 -2.49 0.08
N LEU A 275 15.28 -1.37 -0.52
CA LEU A 275 16.04 -0.13 -0.45
C LEU A 275 16.13 0.35 1.01
N ILE A 276 17.34 0.68 1.44
CA ILE A 276 17.62 1.28 2.74
C ILE A 276 17.32 2.78 2.62
N LEU A 277 16.24 3.21 3.25
CA LEU A 277 15.88 4.63 3.31
C LEU A 277 16.83 5.37 4.25
N ARG A 278 17.65 6.25 3.69
CA ARG A 278 18.48 7.18 4.48
C ARG A 278 17.55 8.24 5.07
N LYS A 279 17.49 8.32 6.40
CA LYS A 279 16.79 9.39 7.13
C LYS A 279 17.59 10.68 7.10
#